data_AF-A0A554QY93-F1
#
_entry.id   AF-A0A554QY93-F1
#
_cell.length_a   1.000
_cell.length_b   1.000
_cell.length_c   1.000
_cell.angle_alpha   90.00
_cell.angle_beta   90.00
_cell.angle_gamma   90.00
#
_symmetry.space_group_name_H-M   'P 1'
#
loop_
_entity.id
_entity.type
_entity.pdbx_description
1 polymer ?
#
loop_
_entity_poly.entity_id
_entity_poly.type
_entity_poly.pdbx_seq_one_letter_code
_entity_poly.pdbx_strand_id
1 'polypeptide(L)'
;MFLCPGLPSSTLLPGSPLCCLGDVALIVECTFPSRVNCGPAVHELSIAQSVVDAVCEKAGARRVCGVRLEVGRLCAVVPDSLLFCFDVVTAGTRAEGASLRIDEIATSVRCHECGEVFSPPDMILLCPCGSADVEILAGRELRILSMEVS
;
A
#
# COMPACT_ATOMS: atom_id res chain seq x y z
N MET A 1 34.28 33.56 6.11
CA MET A 1 33.99 34.78 5.32
C MET A 1 34.30 34.49 3.86
N PHE A 2 33.27 34.24 3.05
CA PHE A 2 33.20 34.55 1.62
C PHE A 2 31.74 34.28 1.21
N LEU A 3 31.00 35.34 0.86
CA LEU A 3 29.64 35.25 0.30
C LEU A 3 29.72 35.10 -1.21
N CYS A 4 28.69 34.49 -1.81
CA CYS A 4 28.06 35.01 -3.03
C CYS A 4 26.62 34.46 -3.16
N PRO A 5 25.72 35.08 -3.97
CA PRO A 5 24.34 35.32 -3.56
C PRO A 5 23.29 34.71 -4.50
N GLY A 6 21.99 34.88 -4.21
CA GLY A 6 20.96 34.47 -5.20
C GLY A 6 19.46 34.45 -4.84
N LEU A 7 19.00 35.00 -3.70
CA LEU A 7 17.54 35.13 -3.48
C LEU A 7 16.99 36.42 -4.13
N PRO A 8 15.95 36.33 -4.99
CA PRO A 8 14.95 37.38 -5.15
C PRO A 8 13.80 37.18 -4.14
N SER A 9 13.34 38.27 -3.55
CA SER A 9 12.18 38.28 -2.65
C SER A 9 10.85 38.20 -3.39
N SER A 10 9.86 37.63 -2.71
CA SER A 10 8.42 37.91 -2.83
C SER A 10 7.74 37.78 -4.20
N THR A 11 6.92 36.74 -4.34
CA THR A 11 5.65 36.82 -5.09
C THR A 11 4.54 36.12 -4.30
N LEU A 12 3.44 36.83 -4.05
CA LEU A 12 2.20 36.26 -3.53
C LEU A 12 1.65 35.20 -4.51
N LEU A 13 0.97 34.18 -3.99
CA LEU A 13 -0.12 33.53 -4.73
C LEU A 13 -1.41 33.55 -3.88
N PRO A 14 -2.53 34.08 -4.41
CA PRO A 14 -3.82 34.09 -3.76
C PRO A 14 -4.66 32.86 -4.14
N GLY A 15 -5.76 32.64 -3.43
CA GLY A 15 -6.92 31.92 -3.97
C GLY A 15 -7.06 30.46 -3.54
N SER A 16 -7.54 30.24 -2.31
CA SER A 16 -8.50 29.16 -2.08
C SER A 16 -9.84 29.55 -2.72
N PRO A 17 -10.49 28.60 -3.42
CA PRO A 17 -11.72 28.01 -2.89
C PRO A 17 -11.67 26.47 -3.00
N LEU A 18 -12.09 25.70 -1.99
CA LEU A 18 -13.50 25.28 -1.84
C LEU A 18 -14.14 24.85 -3.16
N CYS A 19 -14.23 23.53 -3.41
CA CYS A 19 -15.54 22.86 -3.59
C CYS A 19 -15.46 21.35 -3.83
N CYS A 20 -16.18 20.63 -2.97
CA CYS A 20 -17.09 19.51 -3.29
C CYS A 20 -16.59 18.15 -3.84
N LEU A 21 -16.84 17.14 -3.01
CA LEU A 21 -17.50 15.84 -3.28
C LEU A 21 -17.06 14.99 -4.48
N GLY A 22 -16.90 13.68 -4.22
CA GLY A 22 -17.20 12.65 -5.22
C GLY A 22 -16.37 11.38 -5.06
N ASP A 23 -16.92 10.38 -4.37
CA ASP A 23 -16.44 9.00 -4.40
C ASP A 23 -16.35 8.47 -5.84
N VAL A 24 -15.27 7.76 -6.20
CA VAL A 24 -15.34 6.52 -7.00
C VAL A 24 -14.20 5.60 -6.59
N ALA A 25 -14.53 4.42 -6.06
CA ALA A 25 -13.58 3.33 -5.88
C ALA A 25 -13.13 2.77 -7.24
N LEU A 26 -11.83 2.55 -7.40
CA LEU A 26 -11.28 1.92 -8.60
C LEU A 26 -10.17 0.95 -8.20
N ILE A 27 -10.57 -0.32 -8.10
CA ILE A 27 -9.71 -1.48 -7.90
C ILE A 27 -8.70 -1.50 -9.04
N VAL A 28 -7.41 -1.51 -8.70
CA VAL A 28 -6.32 -1.65 -9.67
C VAL A 28 -5.55 -2.92 -9.32
N GLU A 29 -5.69 -3.94 -10.15
CA GLU A 29 -4.80 -5.10 -10.14
C GLU A 29 -3.53 -4.76 -10.92
N CYS A 30 -2.44 -4.45 -10.21
CA CYS A 30 -1.12 -4.22 -10.81
C CYS A 30 -0.18 -5.40 -10.52
N THR A 31 -0.03 -6.29 -11.50
CA THR A 31 0.90 -7.42 -11.42
C THR A 31 2.35 -6.96 -11.67
N PHE A 32 3.25 -7.20 -10.70
CA PHE A 32 4.60 -6.63 -10.69
C PHE A 32 5.68 -7.64 -11.16
N PRO A 33 6.63 -7.25 -12.04
CA PRO A 33 7.76 -8.11 -12.43
C PRO A 33 8.93 -8.00 -11.44
N SER A 34 9.56 -9.13 -11.10
CA SER A 34 10.50 -9.24 -9.98
C SER A 34 11.98 -9.28 -10.37
N ARG A 35 12.87 -8.68 -9.53
CA ARG A 35 14.22 -9.18 -9.11
C ARG A 35 15.04 -8.14 -8.32
N VAL A 36 15.01 -8.20 -6.98
CA VAL A 36 16.14 -7.84 -6.08
C VAL A 36 16.02 -8.68 -4.78
N ASN A 37 17.12 -8.90 -4.07
CA ASN A 37 17.20 -9.64 -2.80
C ASN A 37 18.41 -9.08 -1.99
N CYS A 38 18.50 -9.08 -0.64
CA CYS A 38 17.66 -9.68 0.41
C CYS A 38 17.67 -8.80 1.67
N GLY A 39 16.63 -8.89 2.51
CA GLY A 39 16.59 -8.34 3.88
C GLY A 39 15.20 -7.81 4.26
N PRO A 40 14.76 -7.91 5.54
CA PRO A 40 13.42 -7.46 5.95
C PRO A 40 13.25 -5.94 5.91
N ALA A 41 14.32 -5.17 5.67
CA ALA A 41 14.24 -3.73 5.42
C ALA A 41 13.96 -3.36 3.95
N VAL A 42 13.99 -4.33 3.00
CA VAL A 42 13.72 -4.05 1.58
C VAL A 42 12.36 -4.54 1.10
N HIS A 43 11.75 -5.52 1.77
CA HIS A 43 10.44 -6.05 1.36
C HIS A 43 9.34 -5.00 1.55
N GLU A 44 9.08 -4.56 2.78
CA GLU A 44 8.10 -3.53 3.11
C GLU A 44 8.46 -2.17 2.49
N LEU A 45 9.75 -1.83 2.37
CA LEU A 45 10.19 -0.61 1.69
C LEU A 45 9.85 -0.63 0.20
N SER A 46 10.01 -1.76 -0.48
CA SER A 46 9.64 -1.90 -1.90
C SER A 46 8.12 -1.83 -2.11
N ILE A 47 7.34 -2.35 -1.16
CA ILE A 47 5.88 -2.25 -1.16
C ILE A 47 5.46 -0.78 -0.94
N ALA A 48 6.02 -0.13 0.09
CA ALA A 48 5.74 1.28 0.39
C ALA A 48 6.06 2.19 -0.80
N GLN A 49 7.24 2.01 -1.43
CA GLN A 49 7.62 2.76 -2.63
C GLN A 49 6.63 2.53 -3.78
N SER A 50 6.30 1.27 -4.07
CA SER A 50 5.36 0.92 -5.15
C SER A 50 3.97 1.54 -4.92
N VAL A 51 3.52 1.60 -3.66
CA VAL A 51 2.26 2.26 -3.29
C VAL A 51 2.35 3.77 -3.45
N VAL A 52 3.42 4.41 -2.97
CA VAL A 52 3.62 5.87 -3.09
C VAL A 52 3.71 6.30 -4.55
N ASP A 53 4.46 5.57 -5.38
CA ASP A 53 4.57 5.83 -6.81
C ASP A 53 3.20 5.75 -7.49
N ALA A 54 2.44 4.67 -7.24
CA ALA A 54 1.11 4.46 -7.81
C ALA A 54 0.09 5.54 -7.39
N VAL A 55 0.06 5.96 -6.11
CA VAL A 55 -0.85 7.04 -5.68
C VAL A 55 -0.40 8.42 -6.16
N CYS A 56 0.92 8.69 -6.26
CA CYS A 56 1.44 9.96 -6.76
C CYS A 56 1.25 10.12 -8.27
N GLU A 57 1.34 9.03 -9.03
CA GLU A 57 0.97 9.00 -10.46
C GLU A 57 -0.53 9.29 -10.62
N LYS A 58 -1.39 8.54 -9.91
CA LYS A 58 -2.86 8.66 -9.98
C LYS A 58 -3.40 10.00 -9.45
N ALA A 59 -2.70 10.64 -8.50
CA ALA A 59 -3.04 11.97 -8.01
C ALA A 59 -2.81 13.07 -9.06
N GLY A 60 -1.86 12.87 -9.97
CA GLY A 60 -1.35 13.90 -10.86
C GLY A 60 -0.69 15.02 -10.06
N ALA A 61 -1.07 16.28 -10.30
CA ALA A 61 -0.52 17.42 -9.58
C ALA A 61 -1.07 17.63 -8.15
N ARG A 62 -2.10 16.88 -7.74
CA ARG A 62 -2.74 17.02 -6.41
C ARG A 62 -1.89 16.39 -5.31
N ARG A 63 -2.08 16.85 -4.07
CA ARG A 63 -1.45 16.25 -2.89
C ARG A 63 -2.29 15.05 -2.42
N VAL A 64 -1.64 13.95 -2.05
CA VAL A 64 -2.28 12.80 -1.40
C VAL A 64 -2.37 13.07 0.09
N CYS A 65 -3.54 12.88 0.68
CA CYS A 65 -3.83 13.12 2.10
C CYS A 65 -4.07 11.82 2.88
N GLY A 66 -4.52 10.77 2.19
CA GLY A 66 -4.81 9.47 2.79
C GLY A 66 -4.72 8.35 1.77
N VAL A 67 -4.29 7.17 2.20
CA VAL A 67 -4.25 5.93 1.43
C VAL A 67 -4.83 4.81 2.29
N ARG A 68 -5.71 4.00 1.72
CA ARG A 68 -6.23 2.79 2.35
C ARG A 68 -5.73 1.58 1.55
N LEU A 69 -4.86 0.79 2.16
CA LEU A 69 -4.40 -0.49 1.65
C LEU A 69 -5.21 -1.62 2.27
N GLU A 70 -5.35 -2.68 1.50
CA GLU A 70 -5.84 -3.97 1.96
C GLU A 70 -4.75 -5.01 1.69
N VAL A 71 -4.46 -5.82 2.71
CA VAL A 71 -3.28 -6.70 2.77
C VAL A 71 -3.71 -8.08 3.27
N GLY A 72 -3.55 -9.09 2.43
CA GLY A 72 -3.81 -10.48 2.78
C GLY A 72 -2.70 -11.07 3.63
N ARG A 73 -3.04 -11.92 4.60
CA ARG A 73 -2.07 -12.50 5.56
C ARG A 73 -0.95 -13.35 4.93
N LEU A 74 -1.16 -13.92 3.74
CA LEU A 74 -0.12 -14.66 3.00
C LEU A 74 0.87 -13.74 2.27
N CYS A 75 0.64 -12.43 2.23
CA CYS A 75 1.64 -11.47 1.76
C CYS A 75 2.81 -11.30 2.74
N ALA A 76 2.68 -11.80 3.98
CA ALA A 76 3.72 -11.77 5.03
C ALA A 76 4.25 -10.37 5.39
N VAL A 77 3.48 -9.32 5.08
CA VAL A 77 3.78 -7.92 5.39
C VAL A 77 3.58 -7.65 6.88
N VAL A 78 4.55 -6.99 7.52
CA VAL A 78 4.38 -6.46 8.88
C VAL A 78 3.77 -5.05 8.82
N PRO A 79 2.56 -4.81 9.38
CA PRO A 79 1.88 -3.51 9.26
C PRO A 79 2.70 -2.33 9.81
N ASP A 80 3.30 -2.48 10.99
CA ASP A 80 4.13 -1.42 11.60
C ASP A 80 5.37 -1.08 10.75
N SER A 81 6.01 -2.10 10.17
CA SER A 81 7.12 -1.90 9.23
C SER A 81 6.67 -1.17 7.97
N LEU A 82 5.50 -1.52 7.42
CA LEU A 82 4.96 -0.86 6.24
C LEU A 82 4.58 0.60 6.50
N LEU A 83 3.98 0.90 7.65
CA LEU A 83 3.69 2.28 8.10
C LEU A 83 4.99 3.10 8.21
N PHE A 84 6.00 2.57 8.89
CA PHE A 84 7.30 3.22 9.00
C PHE A 84 7.96 3.45 7.63
N CYS A 85 7.98 2.43 6.77
CA CYS A 85 8.53 2.55 5.41
C CYS A 85 7.77 3.59 4.57
N PHE A 86 6.43 3.68 4.71
CA PHE A 86 5.60 4.67 4.02
C PHE A 86 5.97 6.11 4.45
N ASP A 87 6.10 6.38 5.75
CA ASP A 87 6.54 7.69 6.24
C ASP A 87 7.93 8.07 5.70
N VAL A 88 8.84 7.09 5.55
CA VAL A 88 10.18 7.31 4.97
C VAL A 88 10.12 7.60 3.47
N VAL A 89 9.36 6.84 2.67
CA VAL A 89 9.32 7.04 1.20
C VAL A 89 8.43 8.20 0.75
N THR A 90 7.52 8.66 1.60
CA THR A 90 6.66 9.82 1.28
C THR A 90 7.38 11.16 1.41
N ALA A 91 8.50 11.25 2.15
CA ALA A 91 9.26 12.48 2.33
C ALA A 91 9.74 13.09 0.99
N GLY A 92 9.44 14.36 0.74
CA GLY A 92 9.74 15.06 -0.52
C GLY A 92 8.80 14.71 -1.68
N THR A 93 7.74 13.92 -1.46
CA THR A 93 6.77 13.52 -2.49
C THR A 93 5.43 14.25 -2.35
N ARG A 94 4.50 14.05 -3.31
CA ARG A 94 3.11 14.53 -3.19
C ARG A 94 2.30 13.80 -2.12
N ALA A 95 2.84 12.75 -1.51
CA ALA A 95 2.24 12.01 -0.40
C ALA A 95 2.91 12.31 0.95
N GLU A 96 3.85 13.28 1.03
CA GLU A 96 4.48 13.67 2.29
C GLU A 96 3.43 14.06 3.33
N GLY A 97 3.39 13.33 4.46
CA GLY A 97 2.40 13.52 5.51
C GLY A 97 0.97 13.09 5.13
N ALA A 98 0.82 12.13 4.20
CA ALA A 98 -0.42 11.39 3.99
C ALA A 98 -0.61 10.35 5.10
N SER A 99 -1.87 10.06 5.46
CA SER A 99 -2.16 8.95 6.38
C SER A 99 -2.27 7.61 5.65
N LEU A 100 -1.66 6.55 6.18
CA LEU A 100 -1.83 5.19 5.69
C LEU A 100 -2.72 4.38 6.66
N ARG A 101 -3.76 3.73 6.13
CA ARG A 101 -4.56 2.72 6.84
C ARG A 101 -4.40 1.37 6.14
N ILE A 102 -4.27 0.31 6.93
CA ILE A 102 -4.08 -1.06 6.47
C ILE A 102 -5.25 -1.90 6.99
N ASP A 103 -5.99 -2.53 6.08
CA ASP A 103 -7.00 -3.55 6.40
C ASP A 103 -6.42 -4.95 6.15
N GLU A 104 -6.33 -5.78 7.19
CA GLU A 104 -5.88 -7.18 7.05
C GLU A 104 -7.01 -8.10 6.57
N ILE A 105 -6.76 -8.90 5.52
CA ILE A 105 -7.65 -10.01 5.14
C ILE A 105 -7.11 -11.33 5.68
N ALA A 106 -7.98 -12.07 6.38
CA ALA A 106 -7.72 -13.45 6.79
C ALA A 106 -7.57 -14.39 5.59
N THR A 107 -6.59 -15.27 5.65
CA THR A 107 -6.41 -16.35 4.66
C THR A 107 -7.68 -17.20 4.57
N SER A 108 -8.16 -17.47 3.36
CA SER A 108 -9.23 -18.45 3.12
C SER A 108 -8.74 -19.44 2.07
N VAL A 109 -8.84 -20.74 2.37
CA VAL A 109 -8.45 -21.81 1.46
C VAL A 109 -9.56 -22.85 1.35
N ARG A 110 -9.59 -23.59 0.23
CA ARG A 110 -10.47 -24.74 -0.04
C ARG A 110 -9.63 -25.99 -0.24
N CYS A 111 -9.90 -27.06 0.49
CA CYS A 111 -9.24 -28.34 0.22
C CYS A 111 -9.83 -29.02 -1.02
N HIS A 112 -8.98 -29.55 -1.89
CA HIS A 112 -9.40 -30.30 -3.08
C HIS A 112 -9.87 -31.73 -2.75
N GLU A 113 -9.42 -32.33 -1.65
CA GLU A 113 -9.82 -33.69 -1.24
C GLU A 113 -11.19 -33.73 -0.55
N CYS A 114 -11.46 -32.86 0.44
CA CYS A 114 -12.73 -32.85 1.19
C CYS A 114 -13.70 -31.73 0.78
N GLY A 115 -13.26 -30.75 -0.03
CA GLY A 115 -14.07 -29.59 -0.43
C GLY A 115 -14.27 -28.53 0.66
N GLU A 116 -13.76 -28.74 1.88
CA GLU A 116 -13.94 -27.83 3.01
C GLU A 116 -13.22 -26.50 2.79
N VAL A 117 -13.89 -25.39 3.13
CA VAL A 117 -13.34 -24.03 3.11
C VAL A 117 -13.03 -23.60 4.54
N PHE A 118 -11.77 -23.25 4.80
CA PHE A 118 -11.30 -22.91 6.14
C PHE A 118 -10.29 -21.75 6.12
N SER A 119 -10.14 -21.09 7.28
CA SER A 119 -9.12 -20.08 7.53
C SER A 119 -8.02 -20.68 8.40
N PRO A 120 -6.82 -21.01 7.87
CA PRO A 120 -5.72 -21.48 8.70
C PRO A 120 -5.27 -20.35 9.66
N PRO A 121 -4.90 -20.68 10.92
CA PRO A 121 -4.48 -19.68 11.90
C PRO A 121 -3.08 -19.10 11.59
N ASP A 122 -2.24 -19.92 10.95
CA ASP A 122 -0.85 -19.64 10.60
C ASP A 122 -0.62 -19.80 9.08
N MET A 123 0.60 -19.58 8.61
CA MET A 123 0.99 -19.82 7.20
C MET A 123 1.06 -21.32 6.82
N ILE A 124 0.67 -22.23 7.71
CA ILE A 124 0.61 -23.68 7.46
C ILE A 124 -0.75 -24.03 6.86
N LEU A 125 -0.77 -24.28 5.55
CA LEU A 125 -1.98 -24.57 4.78
C LEU A 125 -2.37 -26.06 4.85
N LEU A 126 -2.58 -26.57 6.06
CA LEU A 126 -2.99 -27.96 6.30
C LEU A 126 -4.49 -28.02 6.63
N CYS A 127 -5.24 -28.83 5.87
CA CYS A 127 -6.66 -29.05 6.10
C CYS A 127 -6.88 -29.99 7.30
N PRO A 128 -7.97 -29.83 8.10
CA PRO A 128 -8.32 -30.76 9.17
C PRO A 128 -8.46 -32.23 8.75
N CYS A 129 -8.68 -32.53 7.46
CA CYS A 129 -8.67 -33.90 6.93
C CYS A 129 -7.27 -34.52 6.80
N GLY A 130 -6.20 -33.74 6.98
CA GLY A 130 -4.80 -34.15 6.81
C GLY A 130 -4.20 -33.84 5.43
N SER A 131 -5.02 -33.37 4.47
CA SER A 131 -4.53 -32.96 3.15
C SER A 131 -3.87 -31.58 3.18
N ALA A 132 -2.81 -31.43 2.39
CA ALA A 132 -2.18 -30.15 2.05
C ALA A 132 -2.54 -29.68 0.61
N ASP A 133 -3.38 -30.43 -0.12
CA ASP A 133 -3.85 -30.05 -1.45
C ASP A 133 -5.01 -29.05 -1.32
N VAL A 134 -4.67 -27.76 -1.37
CA VAL A 134 -5.61 -26.65 -1.15
C VAL A 134 -5.47 -25.53 -2.18
N GLU A 135 -6.61 -25.03 -2.62
CA GLU A 135 -6.78 -23.80 -3.38
C GLU A 135 -6.83 -22.60 -2.43
N ILE A 136 -6.07 -21.54 -2.70
CA ILE A 136 -6.14 -20.29 -1.91
C ILE A 136 -7.19 -19.39 -2.54
N LEU A 137 -8.26 -19.12 -1.79
CA LEU A 137 -9.40 -18.28 -2.20
C LEU A 137 -9.21 -16.81 -1.81
N ALA A 138 -8.55 -16.55 -0.68
CA ALA A 138 -8.22 -15.21 -0.20
C ALA A 138 -6.97 -15.21 0.70
N GLY A 139 -6.41 -14.03 0.94
CA GLY A 139 -5.23 -13.80 1.79
C GLY A 139 -3.96 -13.49 1.01
N ARG A 140 -4.02 -13.29 -0.31
CA ARG A 140 -2.87 -12.93 -1.18
C ARG A 140 -2.97 -11.50 -1.74
N GLU A 141 -3.92 -10.73 -1.26
CA GLU A 141 -4.27 -9.41 -1.78
C GLU A 141 -3.25 -8.36 -1.31
N LEU A 142 -2.83 -7.49 -2.21
CA LEU A 142 -2.10 -6.27 -1.88
C LEU A 142 -2.62 -5.17 -2.80
N ARG A 143 -3.66 -4.45 -2.35
CA ARG A 143 -4.37 -3.48 -3.21
C ARG A 143 -4.68 -2.18 -2.50
N ILE A 144 -4.67 -1.08 -3.27
CA ILE A 144 -5.15 0.23 -2.84
C ILE A 144 -6.68 0.23 -2.99
N LEU A 145 -7.40 0.29 -1.86
CA LEU A 145 -8.87 0.41 -1.85
C LEU A 145 -9.33 1.82 -2.20
N SER A 146 -8.67 2.82 -1.62
CA SER A 146 -9.03 4.24 -1.79
C SER A 146 -7.83 5.15 -1.52
N MET A 147 -7.88 6.36 -2.09
CA MET A 147 -6.95 7.44 -1.82
C MET A 147 -7.72 8.77 -1.70
N GLU A 148 -7.29 9.62 -0.78
CA GLU A 148 -7.83 10.96 -0.54
C GLU A 148 -6.85 11.99 -1.12
N VAL A 149 -7.36 13.01 -1.82
CA VAL A 149 -6.55 14.06 -2.47
C VAL A 149 -7.12 15.46 -2.26
N SER A 150 -6.25 16.46 -2.28
CA SER A 150 -6.57 17.90 -2.30
C SER A 150 -6.19 18.54 -3.64
#